data_AF-G2P553-F1
#
_entry.id   AF-G2P553-F1
#
_cell.length_a   1.000
_cell.length_b   1.000
_cell.length_c   1.000
_cell.angle_alpha   90.00
_cell.angle_beta   90.00
_cell.angle_gamma   90.00
#
_symmetry.space_group_name_H-M   'P 1'
#
loop_
_entity.id
_entity.type
_entity.pdbx_description
1 polymer ?
#
loop_
_entity_poly.entity_id
_entity_poly.type
_entity_poly.pdbx_seq_one_letter_code
_entity_poly.pdbx_strand_id
1 'polypeptide(L)'
;MLDVPLHIVVHLSRLLAAHRRRLNTPRGSRVLGTFRQAVMVLRWFRDRGCVHCLARDAGVSQATGYRYLHEAIDVLAAQAPDPHEVLKTSVPSASAPPPSSRNAGAH
;
A
#
# COMPACT_ATOMS: atom_id res chain seq x y z
N MET A 1 -22.39 -6.36 -5.94
CA MET A 1 -21.19 -6.20 -6.78
C MET A 1 -20.19 -5.36 -6.00
N LEU A 2 -18.94 -5.80 -5.89
CA LEU A 2 -17.93 -5.05 -5.14
C LEU A 2 -17.41 -3.92 -6.03
N ASP A 3 -17.48 -2.70 -5.53
CA ASP A 3 -16.94 -1.50 -6.15
C ASP A 3 -15.42 -1.55 -6.43
N VAL A 4 -14.74 -2.53 -5.85
CA VAL A 4 -13.28 -2.66 -5.92
C VAL A 4 -12.94 -4.07 -6.43
N PRO A 5 -11.89 -4.26 -7.24
CA PRO A 5 -11.53 -5.59 -7.73
C PRO A 5 -11.27 -6.58 -6.60
N LEU A 6 -11.90 -7.75 -6.65
CA LEU A 6 -11.83 -8.76 -5.59
C LEU A 6 -10.39 -9.19 -5.26
N HIS A 7 -9.52 -9.32 -6.27
CA HIS A 7 -8.14 -9.75 -6.08
C HIS A 7 -7.33 -8.76 -5.21
N ILE A 8 -7.58 -7.44 -5.33
CA ILE A 8 -6.94 -6.42 -4.50
C ILE A 8 -7.46 -6.50 -3.06
N VAL A 9 -8.76 -6.72 -2.88
CA VAL A 9 -9.39 -6.88 -1.56
C VAL A 9 -8.81 -8.10 -0.86
N VAL A 10 -8.71 -9.23 -1.56
CA VAL A 10 -8.08 -10.45 -1.05
C VAL A 10 -6.63 -10.17 -0.67
N HIS A 11 -5.86 -9.50 -1.53
CA HIS A 11 -4.47 -9.14 -1.23
C HIS A 11 -4.34 -8.32 0.07
N LEU A 12 -5.04 -7.19 0.17
CA LEU A 12 -5.00 -6.34 1.37
C LEU A 12 -5.51 -7.08 2.61
N SER A 13 -6.56 -7.91 2.49
CA SER A 13 -7.08 -8.70 3.60
C SER A 13 -6.05 -9.69 4.17
N ARG A 14 -5.19 -10.25 3.32
CA ARG A 14 -4.10 -11.15 3.71
C ARG A 14 -2.98 -10.39 4.41
N LEU A 15 -2.63 -9.20 3.92
CA LEU A 15 -1.65 -8.33 4.57
C LEU A 15 -2.12 -7.91 5.97
N LEU A 16 -3.37 -7.47 6.10
CA LEU A 16 -3.98 -7.15 7.40
C LEU A 16 -3.99 -8.35 8.35
N ALA A 17 -4.33 -9.54 7.84
CA ALA A 17 -4.32 -10.76 8.65
C ALA A 17 -2.91 -11.15 9.11
N ALA A 18 -1.89 -10.94 8.27
CA ALA A 18 -0.49 -11.15 8.65
C ALA A 18 -0.03 -10.11 9.69
N HIS A 19 -0.38 -8.84 9.50
CA HIS A 19 -0.05 -7.76 10.42
C HIS A 19 -0.66 -7.98 11.82
N ARG A 20 -1.96 -8.30 11.91
CA ARG A 20 -2.61 -8.60 13.20
C ARG A 20 -2.01 -9.81 13.92
N ARG A 21 -1.58 -10.83 13.16
CA ARG A 21 -0.84 -11.98 13.72
C ARG A 21 0.51 -11.56 14.30
N ARG A 22 1.27 -10.71 13.61
CA ARG A 22 2.55 -10.19 14.10
C ARG A 22 2.42 -9.36 15.37
N LEU A 23 1.37 -8.54 15.45
CA LEU A 23 1.11 -7.71 16.64
C LEU A 23 0.47 -8.48 17.81
N ASN A 24 0.24 -9.80 17.68
CA ASN A 24 -0.49 -10.60 18.66
C ASN A 24 -1.80 -9.93 19.12
N THR A 25 -2.52 -9.28 18.20
CA THR A 25 -3.70 -8.49 18.58
C THR A 25 -4.71 -9.41 19.27
N PRO A 26 -5.23 -9.08 20.47
CA PRO A 26 -6.14 -9.96 21.18
C PRO A 26 -7.32 -10.36 20.29
N ARG A 27 -7.66 -11.65 20.29
CA ARG A 27 -8.76 -12.19 19.50
C ARG A 27 -10.05 -11.47 19.91
N GLY A 28 -10.76 -10.87 18.95
CA GLY A 28 -11.97 -10.07 19.21
C GLY A 28 -11.75 -8.56 19.43
N SER A 29 -10.51 -8.07 19.47
CA SER A 29 -10.20 -6.62 19.56
C SER A 29 -10.60 -5.78 18.34
N ARG A 30 -11.16 -6.41 17.31
CA ARG A 30 -11.53 -5.80 16.03
C ARG A 30 -12.93 -6.28 15.65
N VAL A 31 -13.86 -5.34 15.57
CA VAL A 31 -15.25 -5.55 15.14
C VAL A 31 -15.32 -6.09 13.70
N LEU A 32 -14.56 -5.50 12.77
CA LEU A 32 -14.45 -6.00 11.39
C LEU A 32 -13.33 -7.04 11.25
N GLY A 33 -13.69 -8.13 10.56
CA GLY A 33 -12.75 -9.03 9.92
C GLY A 33 -11.94 -8.32 8.82
N THR A 34 -10.78 -8.87 8.47
CA THR A 34 -9.81 -8.22 7.56
C THR A 34 -10.36 -8.01 6.15
N PHE A 35 -11.25 -8.89 5.68
CA PHE A 35 -11.91 -8.72 4.38
C PHE A 35 -12.83 -7.48 4.37
N ARG A 36 -13.75 -7.34 5.34
CA ARG A 36 -14.65 -6.17 5.41
C ARG A 36 -13.87 -4.88 5.65
N GLN A 37 -12.80 -4.92 6.46
CA GLN A 37 -11.89 -3.78 6.58
C GLN A 37 -11.24 -3.42 5.23
N ALA A 38 -10.71 -4.40 4.49
CA ALA A 38 -10.08 -4.16 3.19
C ALA A 38 -11.07 -3.54 2.20
N VAL A 39 -12.32 -4.02 2.14
CA VAL A 39 -13.37 -3.41 1.29
C VAL A 39 -13.61 -1.96 1.67
N MET A 40 -13.79 -1.67 2.97
CA MET A 40 -14.03 -0.31 3.47
C MET A 40 -12.90 0.64 3.08
N VAL A 41 -11.65 0.22 3.29
CA VAL A 41 -10.46 1.04 3.01
C VAL A 41 -10.26 1.23 1.50
N LEU A 42 -10.47 0.20 0.70
CA LEU A 42 -10.29 0.31 -0.75
C LEU A 42 -11.39 1.17 -1.40
N ARG A 43 -12.64 1.13 -0.89
CA ARG A 43 -13.69 2.08 -1.27
C ARG A 43 -13.28 3.52 -0.93
N TRP A 44 -12.65 3.72 0.23
CA TRP A 44 -12.11 5.03 0.60
C TRP A 44 -11.00 5.50 -0.35
N PHE A 45 -10.02 4.63 -0.66
CA PHE A 45 -8.93 4.96 -1.59
C PHE A 45 -9.43 5.31 -2.99
N ARG A 46 -10.42 4.56 -3.51
CA ARG A 46 -10.96 4.75 -4.86
C ARG A 46 -11.64 6.10 -5.00
N ASP A 47 -12.49 6.46 -4.04
CA ASP A 47 -13.43 7.58 -4.20
C ASP A 47 -13.10 8.80 -3.33
N ARG A 48 -12.03 8.73 -2.51
CA ARG A 48 -11.77 9.65 -1.38
C ARG A 48 -13.02 9.88 -0.53
N GLY A 49 -13.79 8.82 -0.34
CA GLY A 49 -15.14 8.89 0.22
C GLY A 49 -15.16 9.37 1.68
N CYS A 50 -16.32 9.81 2.14
CA CYS A 50 -16.53 10.16 3.54
C CYS A 50 -16.35 8.92 4.44
N VAL A 51 -15.32 8.91 5.30
CA VAL A 51 -15.02 7.81 6.23
C VAL A 51 -16.23 7.50 7.13
N HIS A 52 -16.99 8.52 7.51
CA HIS A 52 -18.21 8.36 8.30
C HIS A 52 -19.25 7.49 7.59
N CYS A 53 -19.53 7.77 6.30
CA CYS A 53 -20.49 6.99 5.53
C CYS A 53 -20.04 5.53 5.37
N LEU A 54 -18.76 5.32 5.07
CA LEU A 54 -18.19 3.97 4.93
C LEU A 54 -18.17 3.20 6.26
N ALA A 55 -17.95 3.88 7.38
CA ALA A 55 -18.03 3.28 8.71
C ALA A 55 -19.47 2.85 9.03
N ARG A 56 -20.44 3.71 8.70
CA ARG A 56 -21.88 3.41 8.83
C ARG A 56 -22.29 2.21 7.98
N ASP A 57 -21.89 2.17 6.70
CA ASP A 57 -22.13 1.01 5.81
C ASP A 57 -21.54 -0.29 6.38
N ALA A 58 -20.38 -0.19 7.03
CA ALA A 58 -19.72 -1.33 7.64
C ALA A 58 -20.29 -1.72 9.02
N GLY A 59 -21.17 -0.90 9.60
CA GLY A 59 -21.76 -1.11 10.93
C GLY A 59 -20.81 -0.82 12.09
N VAL A 60 -19.87 0.12 11.92
CA VAL A 60 -18.92 0.52 12.97
C VAL A 60 -18.93 2.01 13.24
N SER A 61 -18.46 2.42 14.42
CA SER A 61 -18.33 3.84 14.75
C SER A 61 -17.32 4.54 13.83
N GLN A 62 -17.46 5.86 13.65
CA GLN A 62 -16.52 6.65 12.86
C GLN A 62 -15.08 6.53 13.38
N ALA A 63 -14.88 6.58 14.69
CA ALA A 63 -13.57 6.39 15.32
C ALA A 63 -12.97 5.01 14.96
N THR A 64 -13.79 3.96 14.96
CA THR A 64 -13.37 2.62 14.52
C THR A 64 -13.05 2.60 13.02
N GLY A 65 -13.82 3.33 12.21
CA GLY A 65 -13.54 3.52 10.79
C GLY A 65 -12.17 4.14 10.52
N TYR A 66 -11.84 5.23 11.20
CA TYR A 66 -10.50 5.84 11.12
C TYR A 66 -9.41 4.90 11.61
N ARG A 67 -9.61 4.19 12.72
CA ARG A 67 -8.65 3.18 13.20
C ARG A 67 -8.36 2.13 12.13
N TYR A 68 -9.39 1.68 11.41
CA TYR A 68 -9.23 0.73 10.31
C TYR A 68 -8.52 1.30 9.08
N LEU A 69 -8.78 2.58 8.78
CA LEU A 69 -8.11 3.27 7.70
C LEU A 69 -6.61 3.42 7.98
N HIS A 70 -6.25 3.92 9.17
CA HIS A 70 -4.86 4.07 9.58
C HIS A 70 -4.13 2.72 9.63
N GLU A 71 -4.72 1.68 10.25
CA GLU A 71 -4.13 0.34 10.28
C GLU A 71 -3.82 -0.19 8.88
N ALA A 72 -4.68 0.07 7.89
CA ALA A 72 -4.43 -0.37 6.52
C ALA A 72 -3.39 0.48 5.78
N ILE A 73 -3.34 1.79 6.04
CA ILE A 73 -2.28 2.67 5.51
C ILE A 73 -0.92 2.24 6.04
N ASP A 74 -0.80 1.98 7.34
CA ASP A 74 0.44 1.51 7.96
C ASP A 74 0.89 0.16 7.37
N VAL A 75 -0.06 -0.76 7.17
CA VAL A 75 0.22 -2.06 6.55
C VAL A 75 0.69 -1.93 5.11
N LEU A 76 0.14 -1.01 4.32
CA LEU A 76 0.57 -0.77 2.95
C LEU A 76 1.91 -0.05 2.89
N ALA A 77 2.12 0.95 3.76
CA ALA A 77 3.37 1.68 3.85
C ALA A 77 4.55 0.78 4.21
N ALA A 78 4.33 -0.22 5.08
CA ALA A 78 5.34 -1.21 5.43
C ALA A 78 5.78 -2.12 4.25
N GLN A 79 5.04 -2.13 3.14
CA GLN A 79 5.39 -2.88 1.92
C GLN A 79 6.07 -2.00 0.87
N ALA A 80 6.14 -0.69 1.08
CA ALA A 80 6.78 0.21 0.14
C ALA A 80 8.30 -0.04 0.15
N PRO A 81 8.96 -0.11 -1.02
CA PRO A 81 10.42 -0.14 -1.09
C PRO A 81 11.02 1.10 -0.42
N ASP A 82 12.24 0.97 0.10
CA ASP A 82 12.92 2.13 0.68
C ASP A 82 13.12 3.22 -0.39
N PRO A 83 12.85 4.50 -0.09
CA PRO A 83 12.98 5.58 -1.06
C PRO A 83 14.36 5.63 -1.74
N HIS A 84 15.43 5.29 -1.03
CA HIS A 84 16.78 5.26 -1.59
C HIS A 84 17.01 4.08 -2.55
N GLU A 85 16.34 2.94 -2.34
CA GLU A 85 16.37 1.81 -3.27
C GLU A 85 15.66 2.15 -4.59
N VAL A 86 14.55 2.89 -4.52
CA VAL A 86 13.83 3.38 -5.71
C VAL A 86 14.72 4.35 -6.50
N LEU A 87 15.41 5.27 -5.83
CA LEU A 87 16.31 6.22 -6.50
C LEU A 87 17.48 5.51 -7.21
N LYS A 88 18.11 4.52 -6.57
CA LYS A 88 19.21 3.74 -7.16
C LYS A 88 18.81 2.96 -8.40
N THR A 89 17.58 2.47 -8.47
CA THR A 89 17.07 1.70 -9.62
C THR A 89 16.51 2.58 -10.73
N SER A 90 16.18 3.85 -10.41
CA SER A 90 15.61 4.82 -11.35
C SER A 90 16.63 5.70 -12.09
N VAL A 91 17.90 5.75 -11.65
CA VAL A 91 18.97 6.45 -12.39
C VAL A 91 19.52 5.50 -13.46
N PRO A 92 19.25 5.71 -14.77
CA PRO A 92 20.07 5.10 -15.79
C PRO A 92 21.49 5.64 -15.62
N SER A 93 22.46 4.74 -15.52
CA SER A 93 23.89 5.06 -15.50
C SER A 93 24.27 5.78 -16.80
N ALA A 94 24.02 7.08 -16.86
CA ALA A 94 24.48 7.96 -17.92
C ALA A 94 25.77 8.61 -17.45
N SER A 95 26.87 7.86 -17.50
CA SER A 95 28.21 8.40 -17.76
C SER A 95 29.18 7.24 -18.02
N ALA A 96 29.04 6.60 -19.19
CA ALA A 96 30.22 6.02 -19.82
C ALA A 96 30.83 7.15 -20.67
N PRO A 97 32.05 7.64 -20.36
CA PRO A 97 32.70 8.64 -21.20
C PRO A 97 32.91 8.06 -22.60
N PRO A 98 32.70 8.84 -23.68
CA PRO A 98 32.87 8.34 -25.04
C PRO A 98 34.31 7.87 -25.26
N PRO A 99 34.53 6.79 -26.05
CA PRO A 99 35.87 6.30 -26.32
C PRO A 99 36.70 7.41 -26.96
N SER A 100 37.85 7.70 -26.37
CA SER A 100 38.79 8.70 -26.85
C SER A 100 39.26 8.31 -28.26
N SER A 101 38.82 9.07 -29.27
CA SER A 101 39.41 9.01 -30.60
C SER A 101 40.80 9.62 -30.55
N ARG A 102 41.79 8.79 -30.23
CA ARG A 102 43.21 9.10 -30.33
C ARG A 102 43.84 8.13 -31.35
N ASN A 103 44.61 8.72 -32.28
CA ASN A 103 45.36 8.16 -33.42
C ASN A 103 44.59 8.16 -34.75
N ALA A 104 45.14 8.62 -35.88
CA ALA A 104 46.46 9.18 -36.23
C ALA A 104 46.21 10.03 -37.50
N GLY A 105 46.88 11.17 -37.76
CA GLY A 105 48.32 11.27 -37.86
C GLY A 105 48.79 10.72 -39.22
N ALA A 106 49.07 11.64 -40.14
CA ALA A 106 49.92 11.50 -41.33
C ALA A 106 49.49 10.49 -42.42
N HIS A 107 49.10 10.99 -43.59
CA HIS A 107 49.96 11.02 -44.78
C HIS A 107 49.39 11.96 -45.84
#